data_AF-A0A9P8F2B2-F1
#
_entry.id   AF-A0A9P8F2B2-F1
#
_cell.length_a   1.000
_cell.length_b   1.000
_cell.length_c   1.000
_cell.angle_alpha   90.00
_cell.angle_beta   90.00
_cell.angle_gamma   90.00
#
_symmetry.space_group_name_H-M   'P 1'
#
loop_
_entity.id
_entity.type
_entity.pdbx_description
1 polymer ?
#
loop_
_entity_poly.entity_id
_entity_poly.type
_entity_poly.pdbx_seq_one_letter_code
_entity_poly.pdbx_strand_id
1 'polypeptide(L)'
;MASVSLTDVVAALNATFAHADAPQPLPDDLIRILTQYLAKAKKEGDGLHDELRSIFRHHVEAHPNKLPAFVSVLKTLRPAIVAEDHLAAWFQNAAIPFVDLPATSRSAMSDAQDFVLDSLSYDNDSQDAREKAHTAVHLSHTLLDALIARTTPHPDNSSVQTKDHAARQLQSMLIAFARKNPRDFFVSVDHFLLKPDTRLRALDLLA
;
A
#
# COMPACT_ATOMS: atom_id res chain seq x y z
N MET A 1 -14.06 15.47 -26.29
CA MET A 1 -12.85 14.89 -25.69
C MET A 1 -13.17 13.44 -25.36
N ALA A 2 -12.46 12.48 -25.95
CA ALA A 2 -12.75 11.05 -25.78
C ALA A 2 -12.63 10.66 -24.30
N SER A 3 -13.55 9.83 -23.84
CA SER A 3 -13.60 9.37 -22.46
C SER A 3 -12.67 8.18 -22.25
N VAL A 4 -11.64 8.33 -21.42
CA VAL A 4 -10.85 7.18 -20.95
C VAL A 4 -11.75 6.26 -20.13
N SER A 5 -11.73 4.98 -20.48
CA SER A 5 -12.51 3.89 -19.90
C SER A 5 -11.59 2.92 -19.13
N LEU A 6 -12.19 1.96 -18.40
CA LEU A 6 -11.40 0.93 -17.72
C LEU A 6 -10.58 0.09 -18.72
N THR A 7 -11.12 -0.19 -19.90
CA THR A 7 -10.39 -0.94 -20.94
C THR A 7 -9.15 -0.20 -21.42
N ASP A 8 -9.18 1.13 -21.49
CA ASP A 8 -8.00 1.93 -21.86
C ASP A 8 -6.92 1.86 -20.76
N VAL A 9 -7.34 1.91 -19.49
CA VAL A 9 -6.42 1.73 -18.34
C VAL A 9 -5.78 0.35 -18.38
N VAL A 10 -6.58 -0.71 -18.56
CA VAL A 10 -6.09 -2.10 -18.61
C VAL A 10 -5.14 -2.31 -19.78
N ALA A 11 -5.43 -1.75 -20.96
CA ALA A 11 -4.55 -1.83 -22.11
C ALA A 11 -3.20 -1.13 -21.84
N ALA A 12 -3.23 0.07 -21.25
CA ALA A 12 -2.02 0.82 -20.93
C ALA A 12 -1.17 0.13 -19.85
N LEU A 13 -1.81 -0.46 -18.83
CA LEU A 13 -1.11 -1.23 -17.80
C LEU A 13 -0.50 -2.50 -18.38
N ASN A 14 -1.24 -3.27 -19.18
CA ASN A 14 -0.69 -4.44 -19.84
C ASN A 14 0.51 -4.10 -20.74
N ALA A 15 0.42 -3.03 -21.53
CA ALA A 15 1.54 -2.58 -22.35
C ALA A 15 2.76 -2.20 -21.49
N THR A 16 2.53 -1.53 -20.35
CA THR A 16 3.61 -1.10 -19.45
C THR A 16 4.29 -2.28 -18.76
N PHE A 17 3.52 -3.24 -18.26
CA PHE A 17 4.02 -4.35 -17.44
C PHE A 17 4.41 -5.61 -18.22
N ALA A 18 4.08 -5.69 -19.51
CA ALA A 18 4.49 -6.79 -20.40
C ALA A 18 6.01 -6.84 -20.64
N HIS A 19 6.72 -5.72 -20.44
CA HIS A 19 8.18 -5.67 -20.54
C HIS A 19 8.85 -6.39 -19.36
N ALA A 20 10.10 -6.83 -19.53
CA ALA A 20 10.84 -7.54 -18.49
C ALA A 20 11.05 -6.70 -17.22
N ASP A 21 11.27 -5.40 -17.40
CA ASP A 21 11.34 -4.40 -16.35
C ASP A 21 10.17 -3.42 -16.46
N ALA A 22 9.65 -2.97 -15.33
CA ALA A 22 8.65 -1.91 -15.31
C ALA A 22 9.36 -0.55 -15.19
N PRO A 23 8.99 0.45 -16.01
CA PRO A 23 9.59 1.77 -15.96
C PRO A 23 9.35 2.44 -14.59
N GLN A 24 10.42 3.02 -14.04
CA GLN A 24 10.35 3.86 -12.85
C GLN A 24 11.16 5.15 -13.07
N PRO A 25 10.54 6.35 -13.05
CA PRO A 25 9.11 6.61 -12.79
C PRO A 25 8.17 6.07 -13.88
N LEU A 26 6.86 6.03 -13.58
CA LEU A 26 5.85 5.64 -14.56
C LEU A 26 5.87 6.59 -15.77
N PRO A 27 5.60 6.09 -16.99
CA PRO A 27 5.53 6.94 -18.18
C PRO A 27 4.42 8.00 -18.06
N ASP A 28 4.69 9.21 -18.54
CA ASP A 28 3.75 10.33 -18.49
C ASP A 28 2.40 10.01 -19.14
N ASP A 29 2.42 9.23 -20.23
CA ASP A 29 1.21 8.77 -20.89
C ASP A 29 0.35 7.86 -20.02
N LEU A 30 0.97 6.95 -19.26
CA LEU A 30 0.25 6.10 -18.33
C LEU A 30 -0.35 6.95 -17.20
N ILE A 31 0.43 7.85 -16.61
CA ILE A 31 -0.05 8.77 -15.55
C ILE A 31 -1.25 9.57 -16.05
N ARG A 32 -1.18 10.09 -17.28
CA ARG A 32 -2.27 10.84 -17.92
C ARG A 32 -3.53 9.98 -18.07
N ILE A 33 -3.40 8.73 -18.51
CA ILE A 33 -4.53 7.79 -18.66
C ILE A 33 -5.18 7.51 -17.29
N LEU A 34 -4.37 7.18 -16.27
CA LEU A 34 -4.86 6.92 -14.92
C LEU A 34 -5.59 8.14 -14.34
N THR A 35 -5.01 9.34 -14.50
CA THR A 35 -5.60 10.60 -14.01
C THR A 35 -6.92 10.92 -14.71
N GLN A 36 -7.01 10.70 -16.03
CA GLN A 36 -8.23 10.92 -16.80
C GLN A 36 -9.35 9.93 -16.43
N TYR A 37 -8.99 8.69 -16.09
CA TYR A 37 -9.94 7.71 -15.55
C TYR A 37 -10.47 8.15 -14.17
N LEU A 38 -9.58 8.56 -13.27
CA LEU A 38 -9.93 9.02 -11.91
C LEU A 38 -10.80 10.27 -11.89
N ALA A 39 -10.59 11.20 -12.81
CA ALA A 39 -11.43 12.39 -12.94
C ALA A 39 -12.92 12.07 -13.12
N LYS A 40 -13.26 10.83 -13.51
CA LYS A 40 -14.63 10.34 -13.70
C LYS A 40 -15.10 9.36 -12.64
N ALA A 41 -14.20 8.54 -12.12
CA ALA A 41 -14.51 7.51 -11.15
C ALA A 41 -14.85 8.15 -9.79
N LYS A 42 -16.16 8.31 -9.52
CA LYS A 42 -16.66 8.75 -8.20
C LYS A 42 -16.65 7.62 -7.16
N LYS A 43 -16.59 6.38 -7.63
CA LYS A 43 -16.56 5.12 -6.86
C LYS A 43 -15.69 4.12 -7.60
N GLU A 44 -15.33 3.04 -6.93
CA GLU A 44 -14.68 1.90 -7.58
C GLU A 44 -15.54 1.43 -8.75
N GLY A 45 -15.01 1.57 -9.96
CA GLY A 45 -15.72 1.14 -11.16
C GLY A 45 -15.86 -0.38 -11.15
N ASP A 46 -16.99 -0.89 -11.66
CA ASP A 46 -17.23 -2.33 -11.78
C ASP A 46 -16.04 -2.99 -12.48
N GLY A 47 -15.39 -3.94 -11.78
CA GLY A 47 -14.25 -4.71 -12.30
C GLY A 47 -12.87 -4.07 -12.17
N LEU A 48 -12.72 -2.84 -11.66
CA LEU A 48 -11.38 -2.23 -11.48
C LEU A 48 -10.46 -3.12 -10.64
N HIS A 49 -10.97 -3.63 -9.52
CA HIS A 49 -10.23 -4.53 -8.64
C HIS A 49 -9.77 -5.80 -9.36
N ASP A 50 -10.69 -6.45 -10.07
CA ASP A 50 -10.45 -7.74 -10.73
C ASP A 50 -9.42 -7.59 -11.86
N GLU A 51 -9.51 -6.51 -12.62
CA GLU A 51 -8.55 -6.20 -13.68
C GLU A 51 -7.16 -5.89 -13.11
N LEU A 52 -7.07 -5.07 -12.05
CA LEU A 52 -5.80 -4.82 -11.36
C LEU A 52 -5.21 -6.11 -10.79
N ARG A 53 -6.05 -7.00 -10.22
CA ARG A 53 -5.62 -8.30 -9.69
C ARG A 53 -5.10 -9.21 -10.81
N SER A 54 -5.78 -9.22 -11.96
CA SER A 54 -5.38 -9.97 -13.15
C SER A 54 -4.00 -9.51 -13.64
N ILE A 55 -3.80 -8.20 -13.80
CA ILE A 55 -2.53 -7.60 -14.20
C ILE A 55 -1.42 -7.93 -13.17
N PHE A 56 -1.71 -7.80 -11.88
CA PHE A 56 -0.75 -8.10 -10.82
C PHE A 56 -0.27 -9.55 -10.87
N ARG A 57 -1.21 -10.51 -10.93
CA ARG A 57 -0.90 -11.94 -11.02
C ARG A 57 -0.12 -12.28 -12.29
N HIS A 58 -0.52 -11.69 -13.41
CA HIS A 58 0.10 -12.03 -14.70
C HIS A 58 1.50 -11.45 -14.85
N HIS A 59 1.72 -10.21 -14.40
CA HIS A 59 2.96 -9.50 -14.69
C HIS A 59 3.87 -9.26 -13.50
N VAL A 60 3.33 -9.08 -12.29
CA VAL A 60 4.07 -8.50 -11.15
C VAL A 60 4.40 -9.52 -10.07
N GLU A 61 3.48 -10.45 -9.76
CA GLU A 61 3.60 -11.38 -8.64
C GLU A 61 4.89 -12.21 -8.67
N ALA A 62 5.29 -12.69 -9.86
CA ALA A 62 6.52 -13.45 -10.06
C ALA A 62 7.77 -12.58 -10.29
N HIS A 63 7.63 -11.24 -10.38
CA HIS A 63 8.67 -10.31 -10.80
C HIS A 63 8.81 -9.14 -9.81
N PRO A 64 9.54 -9.34 -8.68
CA PRO A 64 9.66 -8.35 -7.62
C PRO A 64 10.18 -6.98 -8.08
N ASN A 65 10.99 -6.93 -9.15
CA ASN A 65 11.48 -5.70 -9.78
C ASN A 65 10.37 -4.79 -10.32
N LYS A 66 9.18 -5.33 -10.62
CA LYS A 66 8.04 -4.56 -11.13
C LYS A 66 7.13 -4.01 -10.03
N LEU A 67 7.27 -4.52 -8.80
CA LEU A 67 6.43 -4.14 -7.68
C LEU A 67 6.49 -2.63 -7.37
N PRO A 68 7.64 -1.94 -7.41
CA PRO A 68 7.68 -0.49 -7.19
C PRO A 68 6.81 0.31 -8.17
N ALA A 69 6.88 -0.01 -9.46
CA ALA A 69 6.05 0.65 -10.47
C ALA A 69 4.55 0.33 -10.25
N PHE A 70 4.22 -0.89 -9.85
CA PHE A 70 2.84 -1.26 -9.55
C PHE A 70 2.30 -0.55 -8.31
N VAL A 71 3.12 -0.35 -7.28
CA VAL A 71 2.77 0.47 -6.12
C VAL A 71 2.52 1.92 -6.53
N SER A 72 3.32 2.49 -7.45
CA SER A 72 3.04 3.82 -8.00
C SER A 72 1.67 3.89 -8.71
N VAL A 73 1.25 2.82 -9.42
CA VAL A 73 -0.09 2.73 -10.03
C VAL A 73 -1.18 2.67 -8.96
N LEU A 74 -1.00 1.84 -7.92
CA LEU A 74 -1.96 1.73 -6.81
C LEU A 74 -2.09 3.05 -6.06
N LYS A 75 -0.99 3.78 -5.85
CA LYS A 75 -1.01 5.13 -5.29
C LYS A 75 -1.88 6.05 -6.13
N THR A 76 -1.66 6.10 -7.44
CA THR A 76 -2.46 6.95 -8.32
C THR A 76 -3.94 6.56 -8.26
N LEU A 77 -4.25 5.27 -8.39
CA LEU A 77 -5.62 4.76 -8.41
C LEU A 77 -6.30 4.68 -7.03
N ARG A 78 -5.59 4.96 -5.94
CA ARG A 78 -6.10 4.84 -4.57
C ARG A 78 -7.47 5.51 -4.36
N PRO A 79 -7.75 6.72 -4.87
CA PRO A 79 -9.06 7.35 -4.68
C PRO A 79 -10.24 6.55 -5.24
N ALA A 80 -9.99 5.70 -6.25
CA ALA A 80 -11.02 4.83 -6.83
C ALA A 80 -11.12 3.46 -6.14
N ILE A 81 -10.13 3.02 -5.36
CA ILE A 81 -10.17 1.74 -4.64
C ILE A 81 -10.77 2.00 -3.26
N VAL A 82 -12.08 1.80 -3.09
CA VAL A 82 -12.79 2.27 -1.88
C VAL A 82 -13.11 1.12 -0.93
N ALA A 83 -13.35 -0.09 -1.43
CA ALA A 83 -13.75 -1.21 -0.60
C ALA A 83 -12.63 -1.63 0.38
N GLU A 84 -12.99 -1.87 1.64
CA GLU A 84 -12.08 -2.28 2.71
C GLU A 84 -11.30 -3.55 2.31
N ASP A 85 -12.00 -4.59 1.85
CA ASP A 85 -11.39 -5.86 1.43
C ASP A 85 -10.39 -5.68 0.29
N HIS A 86 -10.68 -4.77 -0.65
CA HIS A 86 -9.81 -4.50 -1.78
C HIS A 86 -8.52 -3.81 -1.33
N LEU A 87 -8.62 -2.83 -0.43
CA LEU A 87 -7.47 -2.16 0.15
C LEU A 87 -6.63 -3.10 1.01
N ALA A 88 -7.27 -3.92 1.85
CA ALA A 88 -6.59 -4.93 2.67
C ALA A 88 -5.83 -5.92 1.79
N ALA A 89 -6.42 -6.36 0.69
CA ALA A 89 -5.75 -7.21 -0.29
C ALA A 89 -4.52 -6.51 -0.92
N TRP A 90 -4.57 -5.21 -1.21
CA TRP A 90 -3.40 -4.50 -1.74
C TRP A 90 -2.32 -4.24 -0.70
N PHE A 91 -2.68 -4.09 0.58
CA PHE A 91 -1.70 -4.05 1.66
C PHE A 91 -0.92 -5.37 1.74
N GLN A 92 -1.63 -6.49 1.73
CA GLN A 92 -1.02 -7.82 1.80
C GLN A 92 -0.20 -8.20 0.57
N ASN A 93 -0.69 -7.86 -0.63
CA ASN A 93 -0.06 -8.29 -1.88
C ASN A 93 1.00 -7.32 -2.41
N ALA A 94 0.93 -6.03 -2.05
CA ALA A 94 1.82 -5.02 -2.60
C ALA A 94 2.57 -4.23 -1.53
N ALA A 95 1.88 -3.56 -0.60
CA ALA A 95 2.54 -2.65 0.35
C ALA A 95 3.47 -3.38 1.33
N ILE A 96 3.04 -4.53 1.88
CA ILE A 96 3.84 -5.34 2.80
C ILE A 96 5.01 -6.01 2.06
N PRO A 97 4.81 -6.71 0.91
CA PRO A 97 5.93 -7.31 0.18
C PRO A 97 6.93 -6.27 -0.37
N PHE A 98 6.48 -5.04 -0.62
CA PHE A 98 7.36 -3.96 -1.10
C PHE A 98 8.51 -3.69 -0.12
N VAL A 99 8.27 -3.84 1.20
CA VAL A 99 9.32 -3.59 2.20
C VAL A 99 10.40 -4.68 2.23
N ASP A 100 10.15 -5.81 1.60
CA ASP A 100 11.13 -6.89 1.49
C ASP A 100 12.05 -6.71 0.27
N LEU A 101 11.79 -5.70 -0.58
CA LEU A 101 12.62 -5.41 -1.74
C LEU A 101 13.96 -4.78 -1.34
N PRO A 102 15.10 -5.38 -1.73
CA PRO A 102 16.39 -4.78 -1.48
C PRO A 102 16.59 -3.51 -2.33
N ALA A 103 17.17 -2.48 -1.73
CA ALA A 103 17.65 -1.27 -2.44
C ALA A 103 16.57 -0.53 -3.27
N THR A 104 15.39 -0.32 -2.69
CA THR A 104 14.34 0.51 -3.30
C THR A 104 14.76 1.98 -3.38
N SER A 105 14.42 2.65 -4.49
CA SER A 105 14.71 4.07 -4.66
C SER A 105 13.92 4.91 -3.67
N ARG A 106 14.41 6.11 -3.35
CA ARG A 106 13.71 7.03 -2.43
C ARG A 106 12.32 7.41 -2.96
N SER A 107 12.18 7.59 -4.27
CA SER A 107 10.89 7.86 -4.90
C SER A 107 9.94 6.67 -4.78
N ALA A 108 10.41 5.44 -4.99
CA ALA A 108 9.61 4.24 -4.77
C ALA A 108 9.08 4.15 -3.34
N MET A 109 9.95 4.40 -2.36
CA MET A 109 9.57 4.37 -0.95
C MET A 109 8.55 5.46 -0.62
N SER A 110 8.72 6.66 -1.19
CA SER A 110 7.75 7.75 -1.06
C SER A 110 6.39 7.34 -1.64
N ASP A 111 6.36 6.70 -2.81
CA ASP A 111 5.11 6.25 -3.43
C ASP A 111 4.37 5.22 -2.56
N ALA A 112 5.11 4.29 -1.96
CA ALA A 112 4.55 3.31 -1.04
C ALA A 112 4.01 3.96 0.24
N GLN A 113 4.74 4.94 0.79
CA GLN A 113 4.27 5.72 1.95
C GLN A 113 3.00 6.50 1.62
N ASP A 114 2.96 7.19 0.48
CA ASP A 114 1.79 7.95 0.04
C ASP A 114 0.57 7.02 -0.14
N PHE A 115 0.75 5.86 -0.77
CA PHE A 115 -0.33 4.87 -0.90
C PHE A 115 -0.88 4.43 0.47
N VAL A 116 0.01 4.11 1.42
CA VAL A 116 -0.39 3.71 2.78
C VAL A 116 -1.09 4.87 3.49
N LEU A 117 -0.50 6.06 3.46
CA LEU A 117 -1.02 7.26 4.11
C LEU A 117 -2.40 7.64 3.59
N ASP A 118 -2.57 7.67 2.27
CA ASP A 118 -3.86 8.01 1.65
C ASP A 118 -4.89 6.91 1.89
N SER A 119 -4.46 5.68 2.17
CA SER A 119 -5.35 4.60 2.57
C SER A 119 -5.84 4.69 4.01
N LEU A 120 -5.02 5.23 4.90
CA LEU A 120 -5.31 5.39 6.33
C LEU A 120 -5.91 6.77 6.66
N SER A 121 -5.79 7.73 5.75
CA SER A 121 -6.37 9.07 5.92
C SER A 121 -7.83 9.12 5.48
N TYR A 122 -8.64 9.83 6.27
CA TYR A 122 -10.01 10.15 5.92
C TYR A 122 -10.40 11.50 6.52
N ASP A 123 -11.46 12.09 5.97
CA ASP A 123 -12.04 13.32 6.48
C ASP A 123 -13.06 12.97 7.58
N ASN A 124 -12.88 13.52 8.79
CA ASN A 124 -13.76 13.29 9.93
C ASN A 124 -15.17 13.88 9.72
N ASP A 125 -15.29 14.87 8.83
CA ASP A 125 -16.56 15.53 8.52
C ASP A 125 -17.30 14.87 7.33
N SER A 126 -16.70 13.83 6.73
CA SER A 126 -17.33 13.10 5.63
C SER A 126 -18.47 12.20 6.10
N GLN A 127 -19.48 12.01 5.24
CA GLN A 127 -20.64 11.15 5.55
C GLN A 127 -20.25 9.69 5.82
N ASP A 128 -19.11 9.25 5.27
CA ASP A 128 -18.54 7.92 5.39
C ASP A 128 -17.36 7.84 6.40
N ALA A 129 -17.15 8.88 7.21
CA ALA A 129 -16.03 8.96 8.16
C ALA A 129 -15.93 7.74 9.10
N ARG A 130 -17.07 7.23 9.58
CA ARG A 130 -17.09 6.08 10.49
C ARG A 130 -16.61 4.78 9.82
N GLU A 131 -17.03 4.54 8.59
CA GLU A 131 -16.63 3.35 7.82
C GLU A 131 -15.14 3.45 7.47
N LYS A 132 -14.68 4.63 7.05
CA LYS A 132 -13.27 4.90 6.77
C LYS A 132 -12.39 4.80 8.01
N ALA A 133 -12.87 5.25 9.17
CA ALA A 133 -12.18 5.08 10.45
C ALA A 133 -11.99 3.60 10.80
N HIS A 134 -13.03 2.79 10.61
CA HIS A 134 -12.94 1.33 10.79
C HIS A 134 -11.89 0.72 9.84
N THR A 135 -11.97 1.08 8.54
CA THR A 135 -11.03 0.61 7.52
C THR A 135 -9.59 1.01 7.90
N ALA A 136 -9.36 2.25 8.32
CA ALA A 136 -8.05 2.75 8.70
C ALA A 136 -7.46 1.97 9.90
N VAL A 137 -8.27 1.66 10.92
CA VAL A 137 -7.85 0.82 12.05
C VAL A 137 -7.52 -0.61 11.59
N HIS A 138 -8.33 -1.20 10.71
CA HIS A 138 -8.05 -2.54 10.19
C HIS A 138 -6.73 -2.60 9.40
N LEU A 139 -6.51 -1.62 8.53
CA LEU A 139 -5.29 -1.52 7.71
C LEU A 139 -4.05 -1.18 8.55
N SER A 140 -4.18 -0.35 9.59
CA SER A 140 -3.07 -0.04 10.50
C SER A 140 -2.66 -1.28 11.32
N HIS A 141 -3.62 -2.07 11.80
CA HIS A 141 -3.36 -3.35 12.47
C HIS A 141 -2.62 -4.31 11.52
N THR A 142 -3.04 -4.37 10.26
CA THR A 142 -2.36 -5.18 9.24
C THR A 142 -0.87 -4.84 9.10
N LEU A 143 -0.52 -3.55 9.12
CA LEU A 143 0.89 -3.11 9.07
C LEU A 143 1.64 -3.38 10.39
N LEU A 144 0.98 -3.21 11.53
CA LEU A 144 1.57 -3.48 12.86
C LEU A 144 1.86 -4.98 13.05
N ASP A 145 0.93 -5.85 12.67
CA ASP A 145 1.13 -7.29 12.66
C ASP A 145 2.32 -7.68 11.76
N ALA A 146 2.40 -7.08 10.57
CA ALA A 146 3.50 -7.30 9.64
C ALA A 146 4.88 -6.87 10.19
N LEU A 147 4.92 -5.79 10.99
CA LEU A 147 6.12 -5.34 11.68
C LEU A 147 6.50 -6.29 12.82
N ILE A 148 5.52 -6.71 13.62
CA ILE A 148 5.74 -7.64 14.74
C ILE A 148 6.25 -8.97 14.22
N ALA A 149 5.66 -9.51 13.16
CA ALA A 149 6.09 -10.76 12.54
C ALA A 149 7.57 -10.72 12.10
N ARG A 150 8.04 -9.56 11.60
CA ARG A 150 9.43 -9.36 11.15
C ARG A 150 10.42 -9.09 12.29
N THR A 151 9.95 -8.57 13.42
CA THR A 151 10.78 -8.22 14.59
C THR A 151 10.76 -9.27 15.70
N THR A 152 9.89 -10.28 15.57
CA THR A 152 9.84 -11.45 16.45
C THR A 152 10.92 -12.45 16.03
N PRO A 153 11.81 -12.88 16.94
CA PRO A 153 12.87 -13.83 16.62
C PRO A 153 12.26 -15.16 16.17
N HIS A 154 12.47 -15.51 14.90
CA HIS A 154 12.11 -16.81 14.34
C HIS A 154 13.38 -17.65 14.14
N PRO A 155 13.30 -18.98 14.32
CA PRO A 155 14.42 -19.89 14.05
C PRO A 155 14.75 -20.05 12.54
N ASP A 156 14.05 -19.34 11.65
CA ASP A 156 14.09 -19.53 10.20
C ASP A 156 15.19 -18.76 9.45
N ASN A 157 15.68 -19.39 8.38
CA ASN A 157 16.84 -19.11 7.51
C ASN A 157 16.86 -17.78 6.73
N SER A 158 15.91 -16.87 6.92
CA SER A 158 16.00 -15.54 6.31
C SER A 158 17.16 -14.77 6.94
N SER A 159 18.01 -14.13 6.15
CA SER A 159 19.12 -13.36 6.71
C SER A 159 18.58 -12.29 7.68
N VAL A 160 19.14 -12.22 8.89
CA VAL A 160 18.73 -11.27 9.93
C VAL A 160 18.70 -9.83 9.38
N GLN A 161 19.62 -9.52 8.47
CA GLN A 161 19.71 -8.22 7.80
C GLN A 161 18.50 -7.87 6.91
N THR A 162 17.93 -8.85 6.21
CA THR A 162 16.73 -8.64 5.37
C THR A 162 15.51 -8.33 6.23
N LYS A 163 15.33 -9.07 7.33
CA LYS A 163 14.24 -8.83 8.28
C LYS A 163 14.36 -7.45 8.94
N ASP A 164 15.58 -7.07 9.34
CA ASP A 164 15.84 -5.76 9.93
C ASP A 164 15.58 -4.61 8.93
N HIS A 165 15.91 -4.80 7.65
CA HIS A 165 15.62 -3.82 6.60
C HIS A 165 14.12 -3.60 6.42
N ALA A 166 13.38 -4.68 6.22
CA ALA A 166 11.93 -4.64 6.01
C ALA A 166 11.18 -4.07 7.22
N ALA A 167 11.61 -4.44 8.44
CA ALA A 167 11.08 -3.87 9.67
C ALA A 167 11.28 -2.35 9.75
N ARG A 168 12.47 -1.83 9.38
CA ARG A 168 12.73 -0.37 9.35
C ARG A 168 11.87 0.35 8.31
N GLN A 169 11.64 -0.25 7.15
CA GLN A 169 10.78 0.34 6.13
C GLN A 169 9.31 0.38 6.58
N LEU A 170 8.79 -0.69 7.17
CA LEU A 170 7.44 -0.69 7.78
C LEU A 170 7.32 0.34 8.90
N GLN A 171 8.32 0.41 9.80
CA GLN A 171 8.36 1.41 10.85
C GLN A 171 8.33 2.82 10.26
N SER A 172 9.05 3.08 9.16
CA SER A 172 9.03 4.37 8.49
C SER A 172 7.63 4.72 7.94
N MET A 173 6.90 3.76 7.36
CA MET A 173 5.51 3.96 6.92
C MET A 173 4.58 4.25 8.10
N LEU A 174 4.69 3.49 9.19
CA LEU A 174 3.89 3.66 10.40
C LEU A 174 4.16 5.01 11.09
N ILE A 175 5.42 5.45 11.16
CA ILE A 175 5.78 6.77 11.70
C ILE A 175 5.21 7.89 10.83
N ALA A 176 5.23 7.75 9.50
CA ALA A 176 4.61 8.72 8.61
C ALA A 176 3.10 8.83 8.90
N PHE A 177 2.42 7.69 9.10
CA PHE A 177 1.01 7.66 9.50
C PHE A 177 0.78 8.32 10.86
N ALA A 178 1.58 7.98 11.87
CA ALA A 178 1.50 8.56 13.21
C ALA A 178 1.64 10.09 13.19
N ARG A 179 2.50 10.64 12.32
CA ARG A 179 2.66 12.09 12.15
C ARG A 179 1.44 12.76 11.54
N LYS A 180 0.78 12.10 10.57
CA LYS A 180 -0.39 12.64 9.87
C LYS A 180 -1.67 12.50 10.71
N ASN A 181 -1.85 11.36 11.37
CA ASN A 181 -3.04 11.02 12.15
C ASN A 181 -2.66 10.43 13.52
N PRO A 182 -2.14 11.25 14.46
CA PRO A 182 -1.60 10.75 15.72
C PRO A 182 -2.65 10.04 16.57
N ARG A 183 -3.89 10.54 16.59
CA ARG A 183 -4.99 9.96 17.38
C ARG A 183 -5.29 8.52 16.95
N ASP A 184 -5.52 8.30 15.66
CA ASP A 184 -5.92 7.00 15.13
C ASP A 184 -4.77 5.99 15.22
N PHE A 185 -3.54 6.47 15.09
CA PHE A 185 -2.35 5.68 15.37
C PHE A 185 -2.30 5.20 16.83
N PHE A 186 -2.51 6.07 17.82
CA PHE A 186 -2.54 5.66 19.22
C PHE A 186 -3.65 4.65 19.52
N VAL A 187 -4.84 4.82 18.93
CA VAL A 187 -5.93 3.84 19.07
C VAL A 187 -5.52 2.47 18.50
N SER A 188 -4.85 2.47 17.36
CA SER A 188 -4.38 1.24 16.71
C SER A 188 -3.28 0.54 17.52
N VAL A 189 -2.34 1.31 18.07
CA VAL A 189 -1.21 0.79 18.85
C VAL A 189 -1.64 0.29 20.23
N ASP A 190 -2.69 0.86 20.83
CA ASP A 190 -3.20 0.45 22.15
C ASP A 190 -3.48 -1.06 22.22
N HIS A 191 -4.07 -1.62 21.16
CA HIS A 191 -4.32 -3.07 21.05
C HIS A 191 -3.05 -3.92 21.25
N PHE A 192 -1.90 -3.42 20.80
CA PHE A 192 -0.61 -4.09 20.88
C PHE A 192 0.16 -3.79 22.17
N LEU A 193 -0.15 -2.69 22.87
CA LEU A 193 0.43 -2.40 24.19
C LEU A 193 -0.14 -3.32 25.28
N LEU A 194 -1.41 -3.72 25.13
CA LEU A 194 -2.08 -4.61 26.07
C LEU A 194 -1.48 -6.02 26.08
N LYS A 195 -0.95 -6.50 24.96
CA LYS A 195 -0.37 -7.84 24.80
C LYS A 195 1.12 -7.86 25.21
N PRO A 196 1.54 -8.70 26.17
CA PRO A 196 2.91 -8.70 26.69
C PRO A 196 4.00 -8.94 25.64
N ASP A 197 3.71 -9.80 24.66
CA ASP A 197 4.59 -10.22 23.57
C ASP A 197 4.81 -9.14 22.51
N THR A 198 3.85 -8.24 22.31
CA THR A 198 3.95 -7.16 21.32
C THR A 198 4.28 -5.79 21.93
N ARG A 199 4.17 -5.67 23.26
CA ARG A 199 4.29 -4.40 24.00
C ARG A 199 5.59 -3.65 23.74
N LEU A 200 6.74 -4.33 23.78
CA LEU A 200 8.04 -3.67 23.61
C LEU A 200 8.17 -3.05 22.21
N ARG A 201 7.71 -3.76 21.17
CA ARG A 201 7.72 -3.26 19.80
C ARG A 201 6.73 -2.12 19.58
N ALA A 202 5.56 -2.20 20.19
CA ALA A 202 4.61 -1.10 20.20
C ALA A 202 5.20 0.15 20.89
N LEU A 203 5.94 0.00 21.99
CA LEU A 203 6.64 1.11 22.65
C LEU A 203 7.79 1.68 21.81
N ASP A 204 8.56 0.85 21.09
CA ASP A 204 9.61 1.29 20.17
C ASP A 204 9.07 2.23 19.07
N LEU A 205 7.80 2.12 18.71
CA LEU A 205 7.14 3.01 17.76
C LEU A 205 6.72 4.36 18.35
N LEU A 206 6.66 4.46 19.68
CA LEU A 206 6.23 5.66 20.41
C LEU A 206 7.38 6.49 20.97
N ALA A 207 8.59 5.92 21.04
CA ALA A 207 9.80 6.54 21.54
C ALA A 207 10.40 7.55 20.53
#